data_AF-A0A0F4LKL7-F1
#
_entry.id   AF-A0A0F4LKL7-F1
#
_cell.length_a   1.000
_cell.length_b   1.000
_cell.length_c   1.000
_cell.angle_alpha   90.00
_cell.angle_beta   90.00
_cell.angle_gamma   90.00
#
_symmetry.space_group_name_H-M   'P 1'
#
loop_
_entity.id
_entity.type
_entity.pdbx_description
1 polymer ?
#
loop_
_entity_poly.entity_id
_entity_poly.type
_entity_poly.pdbx_seq_one_letter_code
_entity_poly.pdbx_strand_id
1 'polypeptide(L)'
;SGNSNSSSSTAKPSTSSKSKSRVVRLLKASYRYTHKGKRVSKKLLKKGAIFKINGKTYRIKKKTFYRIAKNRYIRVTNVVKK
;
A
#
# COMPACT_ATOMS: atom_id res chain seq x y z
N SER A 1 25.37 20.89 -27.64
CA SER A 1 24.60 19.69 -28.01
C SER A 1 24.21 18.92 -26.77
N GLY A 2 22.93 18.61 -26.63
CA GLY A 2 22.36 17.76 -25.58
C GLY A 2 21.35 18.50 -24.70
N ASN A 3 20.27 17.89 -24.23
CA ASN A 3 19.60 16.67 -24.65
C ASN A 3 18.21 16.68 -23.96
N SER A 4 17.18 16.30 -24.70
CA SER A 4 15.92 15.67 -24.24
C SER A 4 14.99 16.40 -23.25
N ASN A 5 13.97 17.04 -23.82
CA ASN A 5 12.58 16.55 -23.88
C ASN A 5 12.08 15.65 -22.71
N SER A 6 11.01 16.05 -22.02
CA SER A 6 9.70 15.39 -22.18
C SER A 6 8.68 15.83 -21.11
N SER A 7 7.68 16.57 -21.59
CA SER A 7 6.27 16.61 -21.19
C SER A 7 5.88 16.51 -19.71
N SER A 8 5.34 17.63 -19.25
CA SER A 8 4.47 17.82 -18.10
C SER A 8 3.26 16.88 -18.09
N SER A 9 2.97 16.30 -16.93
CA SER A 9 1.59 15.97 -16.55
C SER A 9 1.39 16.27 -15.07
N THR A 10 0.47 17.20 -14.85
CA THR A 10 0.07 17.83 -13.59
C THR A 10 -0.51 16.82 -12.60
N ALA A 11 0.23 16.55 -11.52
CA ALA A 11 -0.31 15.88 -10.32
C ALA A 11 -0.53 16.90 -9.20
N LYS A 12 -1.80 17.22 -8.99
CA LYS A 12 -2.43 18.05 -7.94
C LYS A 12 -1.74 17.90 -6.57
N PRO A 13 -1.53 18.99 -5.80
CA PRO A 13 -0.72 18.98 -4.58
C PRO A 13 -1.47 18.25 -3.46
N SER A 14 -1.03 17.04 -3.08
CA SER A 14 -1.52 16.41 -1.86
C SER A 14 -0.70 16.93 -0.69
N THR A 15 -1.31 17.85 0.06
CA THR A 15 -0.81 18.39 1.32
C THR A 15 -0.15 17.31 2.17
N SER A 16 1.08 17.60 2.58
CA SER A 16 1.96 16.77 3.39
C SER A 16 1.43 16.65 4.83
N SER A 17 0.26 16.05 5.01
CA SER A 17 -0.12 15.55 6.33
C SER A 17 0.87 14.45 6.69
N LYS A 18 1.72 14.73 7.68
CA LYS A 18 2.65 13.77 8.30
C LYS A 18 1.84 12.53 8.65
N SER A 19 1.97 11.48 7.84
CA SER A 19 1.05 10.34 7.91
C SER A 19 1.36 9.56 9.17
N LYS A 20 0.52 9.76 10.19
CA LYS A 20 0.65 9.08 11.48
C LYS A 20 0.56 7.57 11.24
N SER A 21 1.50 6.82 11.82
CA SER A 21 1.45 5.36 11.81
C SER A 21 0.16 4.91 12.49
N ARG A 22 -0.57 3.98 11.88
CA ARG A 22 -1.83 3.42 12.41
C ARG A 22 -1.75 1.91 12.48
N VAL A 23 -2.70 1.30 13.17
CA VAL A 23 -2.79 -0.16 13.27
C VAL A 23 -4.05 -0.65 12.56
N VAL A 24 -3.93 -1.75 11.83
CA VAL A 24 -5.06 -2.43 11.18
C VAL A 24 -5.07 -3.91 11.54
N ARG A 25 -6.26 -4.51 11.51
CA ARG A 25 -6.47 -5.94 11.77
C ARG A 25 -7.04 -6.61 10.53
N LEU A 26 -6.52 -7.79 10.17
CA LEU A 26 -7.08 -8.59 9.07
C LEU A 26 -8.47 -9.13 9.43
N LEU A 27 -9.48 -8.78 8.65
CA LEU A 27 -10.82 -9.38 8.68
C LEU A 27 -10.85 -10.76 8.03
N LYS A 28 -10.08 -10.92 6.95
CA LYS A 28 -9.97 -12.13 6.15
C LYS A 28 -8.50 -12.47 5.98
N ALA A 29 -8.20 -13.75 5.76
CA ALA A 29 -6.85 -14.16 5.43
C ALA A 29 -6.37 -13.44 4.16
N SER A 30 -5.08 -13.07 4.11
CA SER A 30 -4.55 -12.26 3.00
C SER A 30 -3.11 -12.61 2.69
N TYR A 31 -2.73 -12.50 1.42
CA TYR A 31 -1.32 -12.47 1.05
C TYR A 31 -0.72 -11.09 1.29
N ARG A 32 0.61 -11.05 1.31
CA ARG A 32 1.39 -9.82 1.16
C ARG A 32 1.71 -9.61 -0.30
N TYR A 33 1.63 -8.36 -0.75
CA TYR A 33 1.89 -7.97 -2.13
C TYR A 33 3.09 -7.04 -2.23
N THR A 34 3.75 -7.05 -3.37
CA THR A 34 4.75 -6.05 -3.77
C THR A 34 4.07 -4.85 -4.41
N HIS A 35 4.81 -3.76 -4.63
CA HIS A 35 4.28 -2.58 -5.33
C HIS A 35 3.86 -2.90 -6.79
N LYS A 36 4.40 -3.99 -7.37
CA LYS A 36 4.03 -4.49 -8.71
C LYS A 36 2.76 -5.36 -8.68
N GLY A 37 2.16 -5.57 -7.51
CA GLY A 37 0.97 -6.40 -7.30
C GLY A 37 1.24 -7.91 -7.32
N LYS A 38 2.51 -8.34 -7.33
CA LYS A 38 2.89 -9.75 -7.21
C LYS A 38 2.85 -10.16 -5.73
N ARG A 39 2.58 -11.43 -5.44
CA ARG A 39 2.66 -11.96 -4.06
C ARG A 39 4.13 -11.95 -3.62
N VAL A 40 4.39 -11.54 -2.39
CA VAL A 40 5.74 -11.59 -1.79
C VAL A 40 6.14 -13.02 -1.49
N SER A 41 5.19 -13.85 -1.05
CA SER A 41 5.38 -15.28 -0.84
C SER A 41 4.05 -16.04 -0.94
N LYS A 42 4.12 -17.38 -0.98
CA LYS A 42 2.94 -18.26 -0.90
C LYS A 42 2.34 -18.36 0.51
N LYS A 43 2.97 -17.75 1.52
CA LYS A 43 2.48 -17.77 2.92
C LYS A 43 1.27 -16.85 3.07
N LEU A 44 0.16 -17.43 3.53
CA LEU A 44 -1.07 -16.71 3.82
C LEU A 44 -1.01 -16.11 5.25
N LEU A 45 -1.39 -14.85 5.40
CA LEU A 45 -1.56 -14.21 6.71
C LEU A 45 -2.92 -14.61 7.28
N LYS A 46 -2.95 -15.02 8.54
CA LYS A 46 -4.17 -15.47 9.22
C LYS A 46 -5.09 -14.28 9.54
N LYS A 47 -6.40 -14.54 9.57
CA LYS A 47 -7.41 -13.61 10.09
C LYS A 47 -7.04 -13.19 11.51
N GLY A 48 -7.32 -11.94 11.88
CA GLY A 48 -7.02 -11.39 13.19
C GLY A 48 -5.59 -10.84 13.34
N ALA A 49 -4.68 -11.13 12.40
CA ALA A 49 -3.32 -10.59 12.46
C ALA A 49 -3.33 -9.05 12.37
N ILE A 50 -2.44 -8.43 13.16
CA ILE A 50 -2.36 -6.99 13.36
C ILE A 50 -1.10 -6.44 12.69
N PHE A 51 -1.24 -5.32 11.97
CA PHE A 51 -0.13 -4.69 11.26
C PHE A 51 -0.11 -3.18 11.50
N LYS A 52 1.10 -2.65 11.72
CA LYS A 52 1.35 -1.20 11.63
C LYS A 52 1.39 -0.79 10.16
N ILE A 53 0.69 0.29 9.83
CA ILE A 53 0.62 0.87 8.50
C ILE A 53 1.10 2.31 8.55
N ASN A 54 1.61 2.80 7.43
CA ASN A 54 2.02 4.19 7.32
C ASN A 54 0.85 5.18 7.13
N GLY A 55 -0.40 4.76 7.35
CA GLY A 55 -1.61 5.61 7.26
C GLY A 55 -2.06 5.99 5.85
N LYS A 56 -1.25 5.73 4.80
CA LYS A 56 -1.59 6.04 3.40
C LYS A 56 -2.09 4.80 2.66
N THR A 57 -2.98 5.03 1.69
CA THR A 57 -3.41 4.00 0.73
C THR A 57 -2.66 4.12 -0.58
N TYR A 58 -2.37 2.98 -1.19
CA TYR A 58 -1.67 2.87 -2.47
C TYR A 58 -2.55 2.11 -3.47
N ARG A 59 -2.68 2.65 -4.69
CA ARG A 59 -3.39 1.96 -5.77
C ARG A 59 -2.40 1.13 -6.58
N ILE A 60 -2.59 -0.19 -6.59
CA ILE A 60 -1.76 -1.16 -7.32
C ILE A 60 -2.70 -2.00 -8.19
N LYS A 61 -2.52 -1.99 -9.51
CA LYS A 61 -3.34 -2.77 -10.47
C LYS A 61 -4.85 -2.69 -10.17
N LYS A 62 -5.38 -1.45 -10.15
CA LYS A 62 -6.80 -1.11 -9.89
C LYS A 62 -7.32 -1.42 -8.47
N LYS A 63 -6.49 -1.97 -7.56
CA LYS A 63 -6.89 -2.29 -6.17
C LYS A 63 -6.18 -1.39 -5.17
N THR A 64 -6.77 -1.19 -3.99
CA THR A 64 -6.22 -0.34 -2.93
C THR A 64 -5.57 -1.16 -1.82
N PHE A 65 -4.43 -0.66 -1.32
CA PHE A 65 -3.59 -1.35 -0.36
C PHE A 65 -3.06 -0.41 0.72
N TYR A 66 -2.75 -0.96 1.88
CA TYR A 66 -1.92 -0.32 2.90
C TYR A 66 -0.49 -0.84 2.81
N ARG A 67 0.49 0.05 3.02
CA ARG A 67 1.90 -0.34 3.13
C ARG A 67 2.20 -0.74 4.58
N ILE A 68 2.68 -1.97 4.76
CA ILE A 68 3.05 -2.53 6.07
C ILE A 68 4.57 -2.58 6.28
N ALA A 69 5.36 -2.55 5.21
CA ALA A 69 6.82 -2.41 5.25
C ALA A 69 7.39 -1.98 3.88
N LYS A 70 8.73 -1.95 3.73
CA LYS A 70 9.38 -1.74 2.43
C LYS A 70 8.91 -2.80 1.43
N ASN A 71 8.33 -2.35 0.31
CA ASN A 71 7.78 -3.19 -0.76
C ASN A 71 6.80 -4.30 -0.30
N ARG A 72 6.09 -4.10 0.82
CA ARG A 72 5.12 -5.07 1.36
C ARG A 72 3.79 -4.37 1.65
N TYR A 73 2.72 -4.92 1.09
CA TYR A 73 1.39 -4.33 1.07
C TYR A 73 0.31 -5.37 1.40
N ILE A 74 -0.80 -4.91 1.99
CA ILE A 74 -2.02 -5.71 2.26
C ILE A 74 -3.24 -4.99 1.70
N ARG A 75 -4.24 -5.75 1.22
CA ARG A 75 -5.46 -5.15 0.63
C ARG A 75 -6.29 -4.44 1.68
N VAL A 76 -6.79 -3.25 1.36
CA VAL A 76 -7.67 -2.47 2.24
C VAL A 76 -8.97 -3.25 2.54
N THR A 77 -9.54 -3.92 1.53
CA THR A 77 -10.77 -4.72 1.68
C THR A 77 -10.65 -5.91 2.63
N ASN A 78 -9.42 -6.31 2.98
CA ASN A 78 -9.16 -7.45 3.85
C ASN A 78 -8.90 -7.02 5.31
N VAL A 79 -8.93 -5.72 5.61
CA VAL A 79 -8.64 -5.18 6.95
C VAL A 79 -9.75 -4.29 7.47
N VAL A 80 -9.78 -4.14 8.80
CA VAL A 80 -10.45 -3.04 9.49
C VAL A 80 -9.42 -2.15 10.17
N LYS A 81 -9.73 -0.86 10.21
CA LYS A 81 -9.05 0.08 11.12
C LYS A 81 -9.44 -0.32 12.54
N LYS A 82 -8.44 -0.46 13.41
CA LYS A 82 -8.66 -0.60 14.85
C LYS A 82 -8.64 0.78 15.47
#